data_AF-A0AA38XNX2-F1
#
_entry.id   AF-A0AA38XNX2-F1
#
_cell.length_a   1.000
_cell.length_b   1.000
_cell.length_c   1.000
_cell.angle_alpha   90.00
_cell.angle_beta   90.00
_cell.angle_gamma   90.00
#
_symmetry.space_group_name_H-M   'P 1'
#
loop_
_entity.id
_entity.type
_entity.pdbx_description
1 polymer ?
#
loop_
_entity_poly.entity_id
_entity_poly.type
_entity_poly.pdbx_seq_one_letter_code
_entity_poly.pdbx_strand_id
1 'polypeptide(L)'
;MADDDLAQIRAARLAQLKQQQGGGSGDNGEEAEQRRKQESEARSHMLAQILEPEAADRLGRIRMVKESRATDVENRLIMLARSGQLRQKVTETQLKEMLASLSEHEKQSGQTMENVKVVRRGGWDDDDDLDDLLNEA
;
A
#
# COMPACT_ATOMS: atom_id res chain seq x y z
N MET A 1 -16.37 -23.29 35.29
CA MET A 1 -16.94 -22.90 33.98
C MET A 1 -17.28 -21.42 33.95
N ALA A 2 -18.34 -20.92 34.60
CA ALA A 2 -18.63 -19.46 34.60
C ALA A 2 -17.55 -18.59 35.27
N ASP A 3 -16.85 -19.10 36.28
CA ASP A 3 -15.75 -18.41 36.95
C ASP A 3 -14.44 -18.37 36.14
N ASP A 4 -14.20 -19.36 35.28
CA ASP A 4 -13.00 -19.42 34.44
C ASP A 4 -13.06 -18.38 33.32
N ASP A 5 -14.24 -18.23 32.69
CA ASP A 5 -14.47 -17.21 31.67
C ASP A 5 -14.35 -15.80 32.27
N LEU A 6 -14.83 -15.60 33.50
CA LEU A 6 -14.72 -14.33 34.21
C LEU A 6 -13.28 -13.99 34.61
N ALA A 7 -12.50 -15.00 35.00
CA ALA A 7 -11.07 -14.86 35.29
C ALA A 7 -10.27 -14.52 34.02
N GLN A 8 -10.60 -15.16 32.90
CA GLN A 8 -10.01 -14.85 31.59
C GLN A 8 -10.32 -13.42 31.12
N ILE A 9 -11.57 -12.97 31.28
CA ILE A 9 -11.95 -11.59 30.93
C ILE A 9 -11.22 -10.56 31.80
N ARG A 10 -11.05 -10.82 33.10
CA ARG A 10 -10.27 -9.95 33.99
C ARG A 10 -8.78 -9.93 33.62
N ALA A 11 -8.20 -11.09 33.31
CA ALA A 11 -6.80 -11.18 32.89
C ALA A 11 -6.55 -10.43 31.57
N ALA A 12 -7.43 -10.60 30.58
CA ALA A 12 -7.35 -9.88 29.30
C ALA A 12 -7.48 -8.37 29.48
N ARG A 13 -8.42 -7.92 30.33
CA ARG A 13 -8.64 -6.49 30.60
C ARG A 13 -7.49 -5.86 31.39
N LEU A 14 -6.87 -6.62 32.29
CA LEU A 14 -5.67 -6.21 33.01
C LEU A 14 -4.47 -6.07 32.06
N ALA A 15 -4.28 -7.01 31.14
CA ALA A 15 -3.22 -6.95 30.13
C ALA A 15 -3.39 -5.73 29.20
N GLN A 16 -4.61 -5.47 28.73
CA GLN A 16 -4.93 -4.31 27.91
C GLN A 16 -4.72 -2.99 28.66
N LEU A 17 -5.08 -2.92 29.95
CA LEU A 17 -4.85 -1.73 30.77
C LEU A 17 -3.35 -1.50 31.02
N LYS A 18 -2.57 -2.58 31.25
CA LYS A 18 -1.11 -2.51 31.37
C LYS A 18 -0.46 -2.00 30.07
N GLN A 19 -0.98 -2.42 28.91
CA GLN A 19 -0.56 -1.92 27.60
C GLN A 19 -0.90 -0.43 27.40
N GLN A 20 -2.03 0.04 27.94
CA GLN A 20 -2.47 1.43 27.81
C GLN A 20 -1.85 2.38 28.85
N GLN A 21 -1.48 1.87 30.03
CA GLN A 21 -0.88 2.65 31.14
C GLN A 21 0.67 2.62 31.12
N GLY A 22 1.27 1.68 30.37
CA GLY A 22 2.72 1.56 30.16
C GLY A 22 3.25 2.29 28.92
N GLY A 23 2.66 3.43 28.55
CA GLY A 23 3.13 4.29 27.47
C GLY A 23 4.41 5.04 27.86
N GLY A 24 5.54 4.35 27.94
CA GLY A 24 6.84 4.95 28.23
C GLY A 24 7.98 3.94 28.33
N SER A 25 8.75 3.83 27.25
CA SER A 25 10.12 3.32 27.20
C SER A 25 10.33 1.80 27.31
N GLY A 26 10.63 1.14 26.17
CA GLY A 26 11.54 -0.02 26.18
C GLY A 26 11.19 -1.23 25.30
N ASP A 27 9.91 -1.51 25.03
CA ASP A 27 9.48 -2.85 24.55
C ASP A 27 8.53 -2.81 23.32
N ASN A 28 8.43 -1.67 22.64
CA ASN A 28 7.56 -1.50 21.46
C ASN A 28 8.26 -1.73 20.12
N GLY A 29 9.59 -1.93 20.13
CA GLY A 29 10.35 -2.26 18.93
C GLY A 29 10.12 -3.69 18.49
N GLU A 30 10.21 -4.64 19.43
CA GLU A 30 10.14 -6.07 19.14
C GLU A 30 8.74 -6.51 18.70
N GLU A 31 7.68 -5.98 19.32
CA GLU A 31 6.30 -6.34 18.96
C GLU A 31 5.90 -5.73 17.60
N ALA A 32 6.37 -4.52 17.28
CA ALA A 32 6.17 -3.91 15.97
C ALA A 32 6.99 -4.60 14.86
N GLU A 33 8.22 -5.01 15.17
CA GLU A 33 9.09 -5.76 14.27
C GLU A 33 8.55 -7.18 14.03
N GLN A 34 8.08 -7.86 15.06
CA GLN A 34 7.41 -9.16 14.95
C GLN A 34 6.15 -9.06 14.08
N ARG A 35 5.31 -8.03 14.28
CA ARG A 35 4.13 -7.81 13.43
C ARG A 35 4.51 -7.61 11.96
N ARG A 36 5.51 -6.77 11.66
CA ARG A 36 5.99 -6.58 10.29
C ARG A 36 6.52 -7.88 9.69
N LYS A 37 7.26 -8.66 10.48
CA LYS A 37 7.84 -9.92 10.05
C LYS A 37 6.75 -10.95 9.73
N GLN A 38 5.76 -11.11 10.60
CA GLN A 38 4.59 -11.96 10.35
C GLN A 38 3.81 -11.54 9.09
N GLU A 39 3.64 -10.24 8.87
CA GLU A 39 2.94 -9.74 7.68
C GLU A 39 3.75 -10.01 6.40
N SER A 40 5.07 -9.86 6.47
CA SER A 40 5.98 -10.19 5.37
C SER A 40 6.00 -11.69 5.08
N GLU A 41 6.04 -12.53 6.11
CA GLU A 41 6.01 -13.99 6.00
C GLU A 41 4.69 -14.47 5.42
N ALA A 42 3.56 -13.90 5.86
CA ALA A 42 2.25 -14.18 5.30
C ALA A 42 2.17 -13.79 3.82
N ARG A 43 2.70 -12.62 3.44
CA ARG A 43 2.79 -12.20 2.02
C ARG A 43 3.66 -13.15 1.21
N SER A 44 4.86 -13.47 1.69
CA SER A 44 5.76 -14.40 1.01
C SER A 44 5.17 -15.80 0.89
N HIS A 45 4.43 -16.27 1.90
CA HIS A 45 3.76 -17.56 1.86
C HIS A 45 2.63 -17.59 0.82
N MET A 46 1.80 -16.54 0.77
CA MET A 46 0.78 -16.40 -0.28
C MET A 46 1.41 -16.37 -1.68
N LEU A 47 2.48 -15.58 -1.85
CA LEU A 47 3.22 -15.50 -3.11
C LEU A 47 3.79 -16.87 -3.52
N ALA A 48 4.35 -17.64 -2.59
CA ALA A 48 4.88 -18.97 -2.85
C ALA A 48 3.79 -19.99 -3.25
N GLN A 49 2.55 -19.83 -2.77
CA GLN A 49 1.43 -20.70 -3.15
C GLN A 49 0.90 -20.40 -4.56
N ILE A 50 0.93 -19.13 -4.97
CA ILE A 50 0.40 -18.69 -6.27
C ILE A 50 1.46 -18.67 -7.38
N LEU A 51 2.75 -18.63 -7.06
CA LEU A 51 3.85 -18.61 -8.03
C LEU A 51 4.40 -20.00 -8.31
N GLU A 52 4.83 -20.22 -9.55
CA GLU A 52 5.67 -21.36 -9.90
C GLU A 52 7.14 -21.11 -9.47
N PRO A 53 7.95 -22.14 -9.14
CA PRO A 53 9.35 -21.95 -8.76
C PRO A 53 10.17 -21.14 -9.78
N GLU A 54 9.90 -21.30 -11.08
CA GLU A 54 10.55 -20.50 -12.13
C GLU A 54 10.18 -19.01 -12.07
N ALA A 55 8.91 -18.71 -11.74
CA ALA A 55 8.42 -17.34 -11.60
C ALA A 55 9.00 -16.68 -10.34
N ALA A 56 9.13 -17.42 -9.24
CA ALA A 56 9.75 -16.94 -8.00
C ALA A 56 11.23 -16.57 -8.22
N ASP A 57 11.99 -17.41 -8.92
CA ASP A 57 13.39 -17.11 -9.24
C ASP A 57 13.52 -15.88 -10.14
N ARG A 58 12.63 -15.77 -11.14
CA ARG A 58 12.58 -14.58 -12.02
C ARG A 58 12.26 -13.30 -11.25
N LEU A 59 11.30 -13.34 -10.34
CA LEU A 59 10.95 -12.21 -9.47
C LEU A 59 12.16 -11.79 -8.61
N GLY A 60 12.89 -12.77 -8.06
CA GLY A 60 14.14 -12.53 -7.33
C GLY A 60 15.21 -11.83 -8.16
N ARG A 61 15.45 -12.27 -9.40
CA ARG A 61 16.38 -11.61 -10.33
C ARG A 61 15.93 -10.19 -10.68
N ILE A 62 14.64 -9.97 -10.88
CA ILE A 62 14.11 -8.63 -11.19
C ILE A 62 14.29 -7.69 -9.99
N ARG A 63 14.03 -8.16 -8.77
CA ARG A 63 14.23 -7.40 -7.54
C ARG A 63 15.68 -6.90 -7.41
N MET A 64 16.66 -7.71 -7.82
CA MET A 64 18.07 -7.31 -7.85
C MET A 64 18.36 -6.17 -8.83
N VAL A 65 17.65 -6.12 -9.97
CA VAL A 65 17.84 -5.07 -10.99
C VAL A 65 17.07 -3.80 -10.62
N LYS A 66 15.81 -3.94 -10.20
CA LYS A 66 14.95 -2.85 -9.74
C LYS A 66 13.90 -3.38 -8.76
N GLU A 67 14.05 -3.04 -7.48
CA GLU A 67 13.12 -3.46 -6.43
C GLU A 67 11.70 -2.90 -6.63
N SER A 68 11.57 -1.63 -7.03
CA SER A 68 10.26 -1.00 -7.30
C SER A 68 9.39 -1.86 -8.22
N ARG A 69 9.96 -2.32 -9.35
CA ARG A 69 9.22 -3.14 -10.33
C ARG A 69 8.81 -4.50 -9.78
N ALA A 70 9.61 -5.08 -8.90
CA ALA A 70 9.24 -6.33 -8.24
C ALA A 70 8.09 -6.10 -7.25
N THR A 71 8.15 -5.02 -6.47
CA THR A 71 7.09 -4.65 -5.51
C THR A 71 5.74 -4.39 -6.19
N ASP A 72 5.73 -3.71 -7.34
CA ASP A 72 4.49 -3.46 -8.09
C ASP A 72 3.82 -4.76 -8.56
N VAL A 73 4.63 -5.69 -9.03
CA VAL A 73 4.17 -7.02 -9.47
C VAL A 73 3.69 -7.85 -8.28
N GLU A 74 4.42 -7.85 -7.16
CA GLU A 74 3.99 -8.52 -5.93
C GLU A 74 2.65 -7.98 -5.42
N ASN A 75 2.49 -6.66 -5.38
CA ASN A 75 1.24 -6.04 -4.96
C ASN A 75 0.07 -6.41 -5.89
N ARG A 76 0.32 -6.44 -7.22
CA ARG A 76 -0.69 -6.87 -8.19
C ARG A 76 -1.07 -8.33 -8.01
N LEU A 77 -0.09 -9.21 -7.81
CA LEU A 77 -0.30 -10.63 -7.57
C LEU A 77 -1.08 -10.88 -6.27
N ILE A 78 -0.73 -10.20 -5.19
CA ILE A 78 -1.45 -10.26 -3.91
C ILE A 78 -2.90 -9.83 -4.09
N MET A 79 -3.15 -8.75 -4.84
CA MET A 79 -4.51 -8.29 -5.11
C MET A 79 -5.33 -9.33 -5.88
N LEU A 80 -4.74 -9.95 -6.91
CA LEU A 80 -5.39 -11.01 -7.70
C LEU A 80 -5.59 -12.31 -6.90
N ALA A 81 -4.70 -12.61 -5.97
CA ALA A 81 -4.82 -13.76 -5.08
C ALA A 81 -5.93 -13.54 -4.06
N ARG A 82 -6.01 -12.33 -3.47
CA ARG A 82 -7.07 -11.95 -2.53
C ARG A 82 -8.45 -11.89 -3.20
N SER A 83 -8.53 -11.47 -4.47
CA SER A 83 -9.79 -11.49 -5.23
C SER A 83 -10.21 -12.89 -5.68
N GLY A 84 -9.36 -13.91 -5.50
CA GLY A 84 -9.63 -15.28 -5.93
C GLY A 84 -9.66 -15.48 -7.44
N GLN A 85 -9.16 -14.51 -8.22
CA GLN A 85 -9.15 -14.58 -9.68
C GLN A 85 -8.05 -15.52 -10.21
N LEU A 86 -7.03 -15.78 -9.40
CA LEU A 86 -5.96 -16.74 -9.72
C LEU A 86 -6.41 -18.17 -9.45
N ARG A 87 -6.97 -18.82 -10.48
CA ARG A 87 -7.31 -20.26 -10.46
C ARG A 87 -6.10 -21.16 -10.76
N GLN A 88 -5.03 -20.60 -11.30
CA GLN A 88 -3.82 -21.32 -11.69
C GLN A 88 -2.57 -20.62 -11.15
N LYS A 89 -1.49 -21.39 -11.00
CA LYS A 89 -0.18 -20.85 -10.63
C LYS A 89 0.31 -19.91 -11.73
N VAL A 90 0.91 -18.80 -11.32
CA VAL A 90 1.48 -17.80 -12.21
C VAL A 90 2.83 -18.29 -12.70
N THR A 91 2.96 -18.34 -14.03
CA THR A 91 4.17 -18.76 -14.74
C THR A 91 5.12 -17.59 -14.99
N GLU A 92 6.36 -17.88 -15.36
CA GLU A 92 7.34 -16.84 -15.71
C GLU A 92 6.86 -15.94 -16.87
N THR A 93 6.19 -16.53 -17.87
CA THR A 93 5.68 -15.79 -19.03
C THR A 93 4.62 -14.78 -18.62
N GLN A 94 3.68 -15.16 -17.76
CA GLN A 94 2.64 -14.25 -17.25
C GLN A 94 3.25 -13.13 -16.40
N LEU A 95 4.30 -13.43 -15.62
CA LEU A 95 5.03 -12.43 -14.85
C LEU A 95 5.68 -11.39 -15.77
N LYS A 96 6.30 -11.83 -16.87
CA LYS A 96 6.90 -10.95 -17.90
C LYS A 96 5.85 -10.08 -18.58
N GLU A 97 4.71 -10.62 -18.93
CA GLU A 97 3.61 -9.86 -19.55
C GLU A 97 3.07 -8.78 -18.60
N MET A 98 2.87 -9.12 -17.32
CA MET A 98 2.47 -8.16 -16.30
C MET A 98 3.52 -7.04 -16.13
N LEU A 99 4.81 -7.39 -16.12
CA LEU A 99 5.90 -6.41 -16.06
C LEU A 99 5.96 -5.51 -17.28
N ALA A 100 5.73 -6.07 -18.47
CA ALA A 100 5.73 -5.30 -19.71
C ALA A 100 4.58 -4.28 -19.70
N SER A 101 3.37 -4.71 -19.33
CA SER A 101 2.20 -3.84 -19.21
C SER A 101 2.41 -2.72 -18.17
N LEU A 102 2.98 -3.03 -17.00
CA LEU A 102 3.32 -2.02 -15.99
C LEU A 102 4.37 -1.04 -16.50
N SER A 103 5.40 -1.52 -17.21
CA SER A 103 6.45 -0.67 -17.77
C SER A 103 5.92 0.27 -18.85
N GLU A 104 4.94 -0.15 -19.66
CA GLU A 104 4.28 0.72 -20.62
C GLU A 104 3.45 1.81 -19.92
N HIS A 105 2.73 1.45 -18.86
CA HIS A 105 1.95 2.40 -18.06
C HIS A 105 2.83 3.44 -17.35
N GLU A 106 3.99 3.02 -16.82
CA GLU A 106 4.98 3.95 -16.27
C GLU A 106 5.53 4.91 -17.32
N LYS A 107 5.82 4.43 -18.54
CA LYS A 107 6.27 5.29 -19.64
C LYS A 107 5.20 6.30 -20.07
N GLN A 108 3.94 5.87 -20.11
CA GLN A 108 2.81 6.73 -20.46
C GLN A 108 2.53 7.77 -19.37
N SER A 109 2.58 7.39 -18.09
CA SER A 109 2.37 8.33 -16.98
C SER A 109 3.57 9.27 -16.77
N GLY A 110 4.80 8.79 -16.97
CA GLY A 110 6.04 9.58 -16.88
C GLY A 110 6.17 10.67 -17.96
N GLN A 111 5.44 10.54 -19.09
CA GLN A 111 5.37 11.58 -20.12
C GLN A 111 4.38 12.72 -19.80
N THR A 112 3.59 12.63 -18.71
CA THR A 112 2.55 13.64 -18.41
C THR A 112 2.99 14.73 -17.43
N MET A 113 4.24 14.68 -16.92
CA MET A 113 4.80 15.73 -16.06
C MET A 113 5.71 16.72 -16.82
N GLU A 114 5.90 16.54 -18.12
CA GLU A 114 6.50 17.57 -18.97
C GLU A 114 5.37 18.44 -19.54
N ASN A 115 5.25 19.67 -19.02
CA ASN A 115 4.52 20.81 -19.59
C ASN A 115 2.97 20.83 -19.62
N VAL A 116 2.31 20.74 -18.46
CA VAL A 116 1.02 21.45 -18.32
C VAL A 116 1.28 22.96 -18.37
N LYS A 117 1.32 23.54 -19.58
CA LYS A 117 1.21 25.00 -19.78
C LYS A 117 -0.16 25.42 -19.28
N VAL A 118 -0.23 25.85 -18.03
CA VAL A 118 -1.38 26.61 -17.50
C VAL A 118 -1.46 27.90 -18.31
N VAL A 119 -2.30 27.93 -19.34
CA VAL A 119 -2.71 29.17 -19.97
C VAL A 119 -3.72 29.81 -19.03
N ARG A 120 -3.28 30.78 -18.22
CA ARG A 120 -4.18 31.63 -17.43
C ARG A 120 -4.97 32.50 -18.40
N ARG A 121 -6.07 31.97 -18.92
CA ARG A 121 -7.04 32.74 -19.71
C ARG A 121 -8.10 33.27 -18.74
N GLY A 122 -7.88 34.51 -18.32
CA GLY A 122 -8.85 35.57 -18.05
C GLY A 122 -10.09 35.25 -17.20
N GLY A 123 -10.28 36.06 -16.17
CA GLY A 123 -11.60 36.33 -15.62
C GLY A 123 -11.71 36.22 -14.10
N TRP A 124 -10.91 36.99 -13.37
CA TRP A 124 -11.13 37.31 -11.95
C TRP A 124 -10.49 38.68 -11.66
N ASP A 125 -10.90 39.71 -12.42
CA ASP A 125 -10.81 41.11 -12.00
C ASP A 125 -12.28 41.59 -11.99
N ASP A 126 -13.00 41.20 -10.95
CA ASP A 126 -14.31 41.76 -10.55
C ASP A 126 -14.10 42.43 -9.19
N ASP A 127 -13.09 43.31 -9.12
CA ASP A 127 -12.77 44.15 -7.95
C ASP A 127 -13.02 45.66 -8.25
N ASP A 128 -13.68 45.99 -9.37
CA ASP A 128 -13.96 47.38 -9.80
C ASP A 128 -15.43 47.83 -9.61
N ASP A 129 -16.30 47.00 -9.00
CA ASP A 129 -17.73 47.35 -8.77
C ASP A 129 -18.07 47.73 -7.31
N LEU A 130 -17.06 47.88 -6.42
CA LEU A 130 -17.30 48.21 -5.00
C LEU A 130 -17.27 49.73 -4.68
N ASP A 131 -16.82 50.57 -5.62
CA ASP A 131 -16.67 52.03 -5.37
C ASP A 131 -17.97 52.83 -5.61
N ASP A 132 -18.93 52.29 -6.37
CA ASP A 132 -20.19 52.99 -6.69
C ASP A 132 -21.25 52.87 -5.58
N LEU A 133 -21.03 52.02 -4.56
CA LEU A 133 -21.97 51.78 -3.46
C LEU A 133 -21.78 52.73 -2.26
N LEU A 134 -20.74 53.57 -2.26
CA LEU A 134 -20.36 54.42 -1.12
C LEU A 134 -20.63 55.92 -1.32
N ASN A 135 -21.08 56.34 -2.50
CA ASN A 135 -21.28 57.75 -2.85
C ASN A 135 -22.75 58.21 -2.95
N GLU A 136 -23.72 57.42 -2.51
CA GLU A 136 -25.11 57.89 -2.35
C GLU A 136 -25.49 57.99 -0.86
N ALA A 137 -25.07 59.10 -0.25
CA ALA A 137 -25.60 59.65 1.00
C ALA A 137 -25.63 61.18 0.94
#